data_AF-A0A1E7QKQ1-F1
#
_entry.id   AF-A0A1E7QKQ1-F1
#
_cell.length_a   1.000
_cell.length_b   1.000
_cell.length_c   1.000
_cell.angle_alpha   90.00
_cell.angle_beta   90.00
_cell.angle_gamma   90.00
#
_symmetry.space_group_name_H-M   'P 1'
#
loop_
_entity.id
_entity.type
_entity.pdbx_description
1 polymer ?
#
loop_
_entity_poly.entity_id
_entity_poly.type
_entity_poly.pdbx_seq_one_letter_code
_entity_poly.pdbx_strand_id
1 'polypeptide(L)'
;MVNIGKNKDNAVFTLQSYARDFNYQYLRQNTSNANSGRQAYLDIPRMNFVINGKNINNNLINKLYIENENLIKPSPPESDISTDYRPFAKAIFSEMFKSAHAPIPNKAILEEFVTNCNQSGYEFSYGLLLKELFQKHGLFTQLNDGQRTIYITIRSPDSIRVESKNPVISITDMENGKKICNMSYSLGFALESNMNKIEYKNGQISLTLPKNLKKYKVDDDTQQSRKNLFDIIVGFFREMVNKLFGSNNINITEKLNTTLQDVHSPVNDINNNLIR
;
A
#
# COMPACT_ATOMS: atom_id res chain seq x y z
N MET A 1 14.04 -10.34 13.23
CA MET A 1 15.03 -9.68 12.34
C MET A 1 15.49 -10.72 11.34
N VAL A 2 15.08 -10.62 10.09
CA VAL A 2 15.67 -11.45 9.03
C VAL A 2 17.05 -10.86 8.76
N ASN A 3 18.08 -11.66 8.98
CA ASN A 3 19.47 -11.31 8.71
C ASN A 3 19.61 -11.24 7.18
N ILE A 4 19.56 -10.03 6.62
CA ILE A 4 19.83 -9.79 5.20
C ILE A 4 21.35 -9.90 5.04
N GLY A 5 21.80 -11.14 4.87
CA GLY A 5 23.19 -11.46 4.61
C GLY A 5 23.69 -10.71 3.38
N LYS A 6 24.93 -10.26 3.45
CA LYS A 6 25.70 -9.62 2.38
C LYS A 6 25.96 -10.59 1.22
N ASN A 7 24.93 -10.92 0.46
CA ASN A 7 25.12 -11.46 -0.88
C ASN A 7 24.61 -10.44 -1.87
N LYS A 8 25.51 -9.94 -2.73
CA LYS A 8 25.22 -9.05 -3.86
C LYS A 8 24.46 -9.79 -4.97
N ASP A 9 23.54 -10.66 -4.59
CA ASP A 9 22.74 -11.45 -5.50
C ASP A 9 21.81 -10.49 -6.23
N ASN A 10 21.68 -10.69 -7.55
CA ASN A 10 21.04 -9.77 -8.47
C ASN A 10 19.66 -9.31 -7.92
N ALA A 11 19.46 -8.02 -7.62
CA ALA A 11 18.18 -7.47 -7.11
C ALA A 11 16.95 -7.90 -7.93
N VAL A 12 17.16 -8.16 -9.23
CA VAL A 12 16.15 -8.73 -10.13
C VAL A 12 15.82 -10.19 -9.78
N PHE A 13 16.84 -11.00 -9.53
CA PHE A 13 16.68 -12.37 -9.04
C PHE A 13 16.02 -12.40 -7.66
N THR A 14 16.40 -11.49 -6.76
CA THR A 14 15.76 -11.33 -5.44
C THR A 14 14.29 -10.98 -5.57
N LEU A 15 13.93 -10.03 -6.43
CA LEU A 15 12.54 -9.68 -6.73
C LEU A 15 11.75 -10.83 -7.33
N GLN A 16 12.32 -11.54 -8.30
CA GLN A 16 11.69 -12.71 -8.93
C GLN A 16 11.54 -13.87 -7.95
N SER A 17 12.53 -14.14 -7.09
CA SER A 17 12.40 -15.14 -6.03
C SER A 17 11.32 -14.73 -5.04
N TYR A 18 11.33 -13.47 -4.60
CA TYR A 18 10.32 -12.97 -3.68
C TYR A 18 8.92 -13.12 -4.26
N ALA A 19 8.70 -12.72 -5.51
CA ALA A 19 7.41 -12.90 -6.18
C ALA A 19 7.00 -14.39 -6.29
N ARG A 20 7.94 -15.29 -6.62
CA ARG A 20 7.70 -16.74 -6.69
C ARG A 20 7.28 -17.33 -5.34
N ASP A 21 7.96 -16.91 -4.28
CA ASP A 21 7.80 -17.40 -2.92
C ASP A 21 6.71 -16.64 -2.14
N PHE A 22 6.12 -15.61 -2.75
CA PHE A 22 5.13 -14.76 -2.12
C PHE A 22 3.82 -15.52 -1.85
N ASN A 23 3.57 -15.84 -0.59
CA ASN A 23 2.31 -16.32 -0.06
C ASN A 23 1.43 -15.14 0.44
N TYR A 24 0.11 -15.22 0.27
CA TYR A 24 -0.83 -14.25 0.86
C TYR A 24 -0.70 -14.12 2.38
N GLN A 25 -0.17 -15.14 3.06
CA GLN A 25 0.20 -15.03 4.48
C GLN A 25 1.26 -13.95 4.75
N TYR A 26 2.03 -13.48 3.77
CA TYR A 26 2.93 -12.33 3.93
C TYR A 26 2.23 -10.97 3.89
N LEU A 27 0.97 -10.89 3.41
CA LEU A 27 0.14 -9.72 3.72
C LEU A 27 -0.22 -9.68 5.19
N ARG A 28 -0.14 -10.84 5.88
CA ARG A 28 -0.22 -10.91 7.33
C ARG A 28 1.11 -10.52 7.93
N GLN A 29 1.17 -9.34 8.52
CA GLN A 29 2.33 -9.00 9.30
C GLN A 29 2.35 -9.94 10.52
N ASN A 30 3.32 -10.86 10.56
CA ASN A 30 3.50 -11.78 11.68
C ASN A 30 4.68 -11.32 12.54
N THR A 31 4.53 -10.12 13.11
CA THR A 31 5.48 -9.54 14.06
C THR A 31 4.79 -9.33 15.40
N SER A 32 5.55 -9.27 16.49
CA SER A 32 4.98 -8.91 17.81
C SER A 32 4.20 -7.59 17.77
N ASN A 33 4.63 -6.61 16.96
CA ASN A 33 3.92 -5.35 16.76
C ASN A 33 2.57 -5.52 16.04
N ALA A 34 2.48 -6.40 15.05
CA ALA A 34 1.21 -6.67 14.37
C ALA A 34 0.27 -7.54 15.20
N ASN A 35 0.83 -8.56 15.85
CA ASN A 35 0.08 -9.49 16.70
C ASN A 35 -0.52 -8.75 17.89
N SER A 36 0.20 -7.79 18.49
CA SER A 36 -0.31 -6.92 19.54
C SER A 36 -1.25 -5.81 19.06
N GLY A 37 -1.37 -5.56 17.76
CA GLY A 37 -2.05 -4.39 17.22
C GLY A 37 -1.30 -3.07 17.40
N ARG A 38 -0.07 -3.09 17.95
CA ARG A 38 0.77 -1.90 18.15
C ARG A 38 1.09 -1.20 16.83
N GLN A 39 1.29 -1.94 15.74
CA GLN A 39 1.55 -1.32 14.44
C GLN A 39 0.33 -0.53 13.94
N ALA A 40 -0.89 -1.07 14.08
CA ALA A 40 -2.11 -0.33 13.76
C ALA A 40 -2.27 0.91 14.66
N TYR A 41 -2.02 0.78 15.96
CA TYR A 41 -2.00 1.93 16.88
C TYR A 41 -1.05 3.05 16.43
N LEU A 42 0.15 2.71 15.94
CA LEU A 42 1.11 3.70 15.47
C LEU A 42 0.72 4.32 14.11
N ASP A 43 0.09 3.54 13.24
CA ASP A 43 -0.08 3.91 11.83
C ASP A 43 -1.45 4.46 11.46
N ILE A 44 -2.53 4.17 12.20
CA ILE A 44 -3.85 4.77 11.95
C ILE A 44 -3.77 6.31 11.82
N PRO A 45 -3.08 7.07 12.69
CA PRO A 45 -2.97 8.54 12.53
C PRO A 45 -2.02 8.97 11.40
N ARG A 46 -1.28 8.05 10.78
CA ARG A 46 -0.33 8.33 9.68
C ARG A 46 -0.94 8.08 8.30
N MET A 47 -2.18 7.64 8.24
CA MET A 47 -2.89 7.27 7.02
C MET A 47 -4.21 8.02 6.90
N ASN A 48 -4.69 8.16 5.68
CA ASN A 48 -6.01 8.66 5.38
C ASN A 48 -6.98 7.50 5.19
N PHE A 49 -8.22 7.69 5.60
CA PHE A 49 -9.28 6.69 5.43
C PHE A 49 -10.50 7.29 4.76
N VAL A 50 -11.06 6.54 3.81
CA VAL A 50 -12.30 6.87 3.13
C VAL A 50 -13.24 5.68 3.23
N ILE A 51 -14.33 5.81 3.98
CA ILE A 51 -15.30 4.73 4.19
C ILE A 51 -16.60 5.08 3.48
N ASN A 52 -17.04 4.23 2.55
CA ASN A 52 -18.23 4.46 1.71
C ASN A 52 -18.25 5.87 1.06
N GLY A 53 -17.07 6.34 0.61
CA GLY A 53 -16.90 7.65 -0.01
C GLY A 53 -16.77 8.82 0.95
N LYS A 54 -16.86 8.61 2.27
CA LYS A 54 -16.69 9.66 3.29
C LYS A 54 -15.29 9.65 3.86
N ASN A 55 -14.63 10.81 3.82
CA ASN A 55 -13.32 10.99 4.46
C ASN A 55 -13.46 10.94 5.97
N ILE A 56 -12.62 10.14 6.63
CA ILE A 56 -12.49 10.11 8.07
C ILE A 56 -11.55 11.23 8.50
N ASN A 57 -12.02 12.11 9.37
CA ASN A 57 -11.28 13.29 9.80
C ASN A 57 -10.17 12.91 10.80
N ASN A 58 -8.95 13.41 10.60
CA ASN A 58 -7.84 13.21 11.56
C ASN A 58 -8.13 13.78 12.95
N ASN A 59 -8.94 14.84 13.05
CA ASN A 59 -9.39 15.37 14.35
C ASN A 59 -10.29 14.36 15.09
N LEU A 60 -11.12 13.60 14.37
CA LEU A 60 -11.89 12.51 14.96
C LEU A 60 -10.96 11.42 15.46
N ILE A 61 -9.98 11.00 14.64
CA ILE A 61 -8.99 9.99 15.04
C ILE A 61 -8.25 10.42 16.31
N ASN A 62 -7.73 11.66 16.35
CA ASN A 62 -7.02 12.18 17.51
C ASN A 62 -7.89 12.20 18.78
N LYS A 63 -9.16 12.60 18.65
CA LYS A 63 -10.12 12.58 19.76
C LYS A 63 -10.34 11.15 20.25
N LEU A 64 -10.58 10.21 19.35
CA LEU A 64 -10.80 8.80 19.69
C LEU A 64 -9.57 8.19 20.39
N TYR A 65 -8.36 8.60 20.02
CA TYR A 65 -7.13 8.16 20.70
C TYR A 65 -7.10 8.54 22.17
N ILE A 66 -7.48 9.77 22.50
CA ILE A 66 -7.55 10.26 23.88
C ILE A 66 -8.66 9.53 24.65
N GLU A 67 -9.84 9.40 24.06
CA GLU A 67 -11.02 8.81 24.72
C GLU A 67 -10.88 7.30 24.99
N ASN A 68 -10.03 6.59 24.24
CA ASN A 68 -9.90 5.14 24.31
C ASN A 68 -8.56 4.67 24.89
N GLU A 69 -7.70 5.56 25.41
CA GLU A 69 -6.37 5.20 25.94
C GLU A 69 -6.44 4.07 26.99
N ASN A 70 -7.50 4.06 27.80
CA ASN A 70 -7.78 3.03 28.80
C ASN A 70 -8.00 1.61 28.23
N LEU A 71 -8.20 1.47 26.91
CA LEU A 71 -8.32 0.17 26.24
C LEU A 71 -6.96 -0.47 25.93
N ILE A 72 -5.85 0.25 26.11
CA ILE A 72 -4.49 -0.30 26.00
C ILE A 72 -4.22 -1.07 27.29
N LYS A 73 -4.05 -2.39 27.17
CA LYS A 73 -3.91 -3.27 28.34
C LYS A 73 -2.53 -3.93 28.35
N PRO A 74 -1.92 -4.14 29.54
CA PRO A 74 -0.86 -5.12 29.68
C PRO A 74 -1.39 -6.47 29.20
N SER A 75 -0.59 -7.19 28.41
CA SER A 75 -0.97 -8.54 28.01
C SER A 75 -0.78 -9.51 29.18
N PRO A 76 -1.41 -10.71 29.13
CA PRO A 76 -1.24 -11.72 30.17
C PRO A 76 0.23 -12.10 30.37
N PRO A 77 0.64 -12.51 31.59
CA PRO A 77 2.03 -12.86 31.90
C PRO A 77 2.61 -13.98 31.02
N GLU A 78 1.75 -14.82 30.45
CA GLU A 78 2.11 -15.97 29.61
C GLU A 78 2.26 -15.62 28.12
N SER A 79 2.04 -14.37 27.72
CA SER A 79 2.16 -13.95 26.33
C SER A 79 3.52 -13.33 26.02
N ASP A 80 4.08 -13.64 24.85
CA ASP A 80 5.31 -13.03 24.33
C ASP A 80 5.17 -11.53 23.96
N ILE A 81 3.99 -10.96 24.20
CA ILE A 81 3.64 -9.57 23.94
C ILE A 81 3.48 -8.91 25.30
N SER A 82 4.10 -7.74 25.53
CA SER A 82 3.96 -7.05 26.82
C SER A 82 2.70 -6.17 26.93
N THR A 83 2.11 -5.80 25.80
CA THR A 83 0.97 -4.87 25.75
C THR A 83 0.07 -5.18 24.55
N ASP A 84 -1.23 -5.32 24.81
CA ASP A 84 -2.26 -5.58 23.82
C ASP A 84 -2.98 -4.28 23.43
N TYR A 85 -2.74 -3.82 22.21
CA TYR A 85 -3.36 -2.66 21.58
C TYR A 85 -4.57 -3.05 20.70
N ARG A 86 -4.87 -4.34 20.55
CA ARG A 86 -5.97 -4.78 19.67
C ARG A 86 -7.34 -4.26 20.12
N PRO A 87 -7.70 -4.25 21.42
CA PRO A 87 -8.99 -3.70 21.86
C PRO A 87 -9.13 -2.22 21.47
N PHE A 88 -8.07 -1.44 21.70
CA PHE A 88 -7.97 -0.05 21.29
C PHE A 88 -8.19 0.08 19.76
N ALA A 89 -7.39 -0.60 18.95
CA ALA A 89 -7.42 -0.43 17.49
C ALA A 89 -8.78 -0.84 16.90
N LYS A 90 -9.43 -1.89 17.42
CA LYS A 90 -10.78 -2.29 17.02
C LYS A 90 -11.83 -1.24 17.37
N ALA A 91 -11.72 -0.59 18.52
CA ALA A 91 -12.62 0.49 18.91
C ALA A 91 -12.49 1.67 17.95
N ILE A 92 -11.25 2.09 17.63
CA ILE A 92 -11.00 3.16 16.66
C ILE A 92 -11.62 2.82 15.30
N PHE A 93 -11.33 1.64 14.73
CA PHE A 93 -11.94 1.25 13.45
C PHE A 93 -13.47 1.26 13.52
N SER A 94 -14.06 0.72 14.58
CA SER A 94 -15.52 0.68 14.76
C SER A 94 -16.14 2.08 14.76
N GLU A 95 -15.53 3.04 15.45
CA GLU A 95 -15.99 4.43 15.48
C GLU A 95 -15.80 5.14 14.13
N MET A 96 -14.74 4.82 13.39
CA MET A 96 -14.57 5.32 12.02
C MET A 96 -15.73 4.86 11.12
N PHE A 97 -16.13 3.58 11.18
CA PHE A 97 -17.29 3.07 10.44
C PHE A 97 -18.59 3.78 10.85
N LYS A 98 -18.83 3.94 12.16
CA LYS A 98 -20.01 4.67 12.67
C LYS A 98 -20.04 6.10 12.17
N SER A 99 -18.92 6.81 12.22
CA SER A 99 -18.81 8.21 11.75
C SER A 99 -19.10 8.36 10.26
N ALA A 100 -18.78 7.32 9.46
CA ALA A 100 -19.11 7.27 8.04
C ALA A 100 -20.59 6.87 7.77
N HIS A 101 -21.38 6.58 8.80
CA HIS A 101 -22.71 5.96 8.68
C HIS A 101 -22.66 4.66 7.88
N ALA A 102 -21.63 3.85 8.11
CA ALA A 102 -21.43 2.55 7.49
C ALA A 102 -21.68 1.42 8.51
N PRO A 103 -22.08 0.21 8.06
CA PRO A 103 -22.09 -0.96 8.91
C PRO A 103 -20.71 -1.19 9.52
N ILE A 104 -20.67 -1.65 10.77
CA ILE A 104 -19.42 -2.06 11.42
C ILE A 104 -19.12 -3.48 10.95
N PRO A 105 -17.90 -3.78 10.45
CA PRO A 105 -17.51 -5.13 10.10
C PRO A 105 -17.59 -6.07 11.29
N ASN A 106 -17.74 -7.36 11.00
CA ASN A 106 -17.71 -8.37 12.04
C ASN A 106 -16.34 -8.46 12.72
N LYS A 107 -16.28 -9.21 13.83
CA LYS A 107 -15.04 -9.35 14.61
C LYS A 107 -13.87 -9.84 13.77
N ALA A 108 -14.05 -10.81 12.89
CA ALA A 108 -12.96 -11.38 12.10
C ALA A 108 -12.34 -10.34 11.15
N ILE A 109 -13.17 -9.50 10.51
CA ILE A 109 -12.67 -8.44 9.61
C ILE A 109 -11.98 -7.33 10.42
N LEU A 110 -12.52 -6.96 11.58
CA LEU A 110 -11.86 -5.99 12.47
C LEU A 110 -10.49 -6.50 12.95
N GLU A 111 -10.37 -7.79 13.26
CA GLU A 111 -9.07 -8.39 13.62
C GLU A 111 -8.08 -8.34 12.43
N GLU A 112 -8.54 -8.61 11.21
CA GLU A 112 -7.72 -8.52 10.01
C GLU A 112 -7.22 -7.09 9.78
N PHE A 113 -8.08 -6.08 10.02
CA PHE A 113 -7.69 -4.67 9.94
C PHE A 113 -6.63 -4.29 10.96
N VAL A 114 -6.77 -4.71 12.21
CA VAL A 114 -5.74 -4.45 13.23
C VAL A 114 -4.40 -5.07 12.85
N THR A 115 -4.42 -6.27 12.27
CA THR A 115 -3.19 -6.95 11.87
C THR A 115 -2.54 -6.30 10.64
N ASN A 116 -3.33 -5.93 9.62
CA ASN A 116 -2.80 -5.70 8.26
C ASN A 116 -3.16 -4.35 7.63
N CYS A 117 -4.15 -3.64 8.16
CA CYS A 117 -4.49 -2.30 7.70
C CYS A 117 -3.59 -1.25 8.39
N ASN A 118 -2.27 -1.37 8.15
CA ASN A 118 -1.22 -0.47 8.63
C ASN A 118 -0.14 -0.30 7.53
N GLN A 119 0.88 0.54 7.76
CA GLN A 119 1.93 0.81 6.77
C GLN A 119 2.85 -0.41 6.56
N SER A 120 2.97 -1.30 7.54
CA SER A 120 3.78 -2.52 7.41
C SER A 120 2.98 -3.74 6.92
N GLY A 121 1.67 -3.62 6.75
CA GLY A 121 0.78 -4.70 6.31
C GLY A 121 0.72 -4.75 4.80
N TYR A 122 -0.38 -4.31 4.20
CA TYR A 122 -0.59 -4.34 2.75
C TYR A 122 0.50 -3.63 1.91
N GLU A 123 1.41 -2.86 2.54
CA GLU A 123 2.49 -2.14 1.85
C GLU A 123 3.85 -2.82 1.78
N PHE A 124 4.23 -3.44 2.89
CA PHE A 124 5.64 -3.70 3.16
C PHE A 124 6.26 -4.68 2.18
N SER A 125 5.43 -5.56 1.62
CA SER A 125 5.84 -6.67 0.78
C SER A 125 6.69 -6.27 -0.43
N TYR A 126 6.49 -5.08 -1.00
CA TYR A 126 7.15 -4.71 -2.27
C TYR A 126 8.06 -3.46 -2.16
N GLY A 127 7.90 -2.64 -1.12
CA GLY A 127 8.63 -1.37 -1.01
C GLY A 127 10.15 -1.57 -0.97
N LEU A 128 10.64 -2.36 -0.01
CA LEU A 128 12.09 -2.56 0.18
C LEU A 128 12.79 -3.10 -1.06
N LEU A 129 12.15 -4.03 -1.79
CA LEU A 129 12.73 -4.65 -2.97
C LEU A 129 12.74 -3.71 -4.18
N LEU A 130 11.69 -2.90 -4.35
CA LEU A 130 11.69 -1.86 -5.38
C LEU A 130 12.80 -0.83 -5.12
N LYS A 131 13.00 -0.42 -3.86
CA LYS A 131 14.09 0.48 -3.47
C LYS A 131 15.45 -0.08 -3.89
N GLU A 132 15.72 -1.34 -3.57
CA GLU A 132 16.96 -2.01 -3.92
C GLU A 132 17.16 -2.10 -5.45
N LEU A 133 16.10 -2.45 -6.19
CA LEU A 133 16.12 -2.50 -7.65
C LEU A 133 16.45 -1.14 -8.27
N PHE A 134 15.82 -0.06 -7.78
CA PHE A 134 16.11 1.29 -8.26
C PHE A 134 17.56 1.68 -7.95
N GLN A 135 18.03 1.44 -6.73
CA GLN A 135 19.40 1.77 -6.33
C GLN A 135 20.45 1.09 -7.21
N LYS A 136 20.22 -0.17 -7.62
CA LYS A 136 21.11 -0.90 -8.54
C LYS A 136 21.26 -0.21 -9.91
N HIS A 137 20.27 0.59 -10.32
CA HIS A 137 20.28 1.30 -11.61
C HIS A 137 20.64 2.78 -11.48
N GLY A 138 21.28 3.19 -10.37
CA GLY A 138 21.62 4.60 -10.12
C GLY A 138 20.38 5.47 -9.86
N LEU A 139 19.28 4.87 -9.43
CA LEU A 139 18.01 5.55 -9.18
C LEU A 139 17.69 5.57 -7.69
N PHE A 140 17.14 6.68 -7.23
CA PHE A 140 16.66 6.84 -5.87
C PHE A 140 15.14 6.95 -5.84
N THR A 141 14.56 6.36 -4.81
CA THR A 141 13.15 6.50 -4.47
C THR A 141 13.01 6.65 -2.95
N GLN A 142 12.14 7.55 -2.53
CA GLN A 142 11.70 7.65 -1.15
C GLN A 142 10.30 7.06 -1.06
N LEU A 143 10.20 5.87 -0.45
CA LEU A 143 8.95 5.12 -0.40
C LEU A 143 7.99 5.59 0.70
N ASN A 144 8.46 6.46 1.61
CA ASN A 144 7.71 6.87 2.80
C ASN A 144 7.29 8.35 2.77
N ASP A 145 7.36 9.03 1.63
CA ASP A 145 7.15 10.49 1.55
C ASP A 145 5.70 10.92 1.32
N GLY A 146 4.72 10.13 1.77
CA GLY A 146 3.33 10.52 1.62
C GLY A 146 2.34 9.70 2.42
N GLN A 147 1.17 10.30 2.68
CA GLN A 147 0.09 9.62 3.39
C GLN A 147 -0.67 8.70 2.44
N ARG A 148 -0.57 7.40 2.69
CA ARG A 148 -1.43 6.37 2.10
C ARG A 148 -2.89 6.67 2.38
N THR A 149 -3.75 6.39 1.42
CA THR A 149 -5.20 6.43 1.61
C THR A 149 -5.80 5.03 1.49
N ILE A 150 -6.51 4.59 2.53
CA ILE A 150 -7.26 3.34 2.55
C ILE A 150 -8.72 3.65 2.26
N TYR A 151 -9.20 3.17 1.11
CA TYR A 151 -10.60 3.23 0.73
C TYR A 151 -11.28 1.93 1.15
N ILE A 152 -12.41 2.04 1.83
CA ILE A 152 -13.19 0.91 2.30
C ILE A 152 -14.61 1.10 1.78
N THR A 153 -15.13 0.11 1.09
CA THR A 153 -16.54 0.01 0.73
C THR A 153 -17.14 -1.17 1.47
N ILE A 154 -18.19 -0.92 2.26
CA ILE A 154 -18.89 -1.94 3.05
C ILE A 154 -20.39 -1.82 2.82
N ARG A 155 -21.02 -2.97 2.58
CA ARG A 155 -22.49 -3.10 2.49
C ARG A 155 -23.05 -4.06 3.54
N SER A 156 -22.27 -5.02 3.99
CA SER A 156 -22.62 -5.93 5.07
C SER A 156 -21.43 -6.11 6.04
N PRO A 157 -21.69 -6.47 7.31
CA PRO A 157 -20.63 -6.74 8.27
C PRO A 157 -19.64 -7.84 7.86
N ASP A 158 -20.05 -8.75 6.97
CA ASP A 158 -19.27 -9.94 6.59
C ASP A 158 -18.53 -9.79 5.26
N SER A 159 -18.71 -8.68 4.53
CA SER A 159 -18.08 -8.46 3.24
C SER A 159 -17.72 -7.00 3.01
N ILE A 160 -16.43 -6.75 2.79
CA ILE A 160 -15.90 -5.42 2.50
C ILE A 160 -14.96 -5.44 1.30
N ARG A 161 -14.90 -4.33 0.59
CA ARG A 161 -13.86 -4.06 -0.41
C ARG A 161 -12.88 -3.04 0.17
N VAL A 162 -11.61 -3.38 0.12
CA VAL A 162 -10.50 -2.50 0.52
C VAL A 162 -9.73 -2.12 -0.74
N GLU A 163 -9.40 -0.84 -0.89
CA GLU A 163 -8.41 -0.37 -1.84
C GLU A 163 -7.39 0.49 -1.11
N SER A 164 -6.14 0.03 -1.11
CA SER A 164 -5.01 0.79 -0.62
C SER A 164 -4.37 1.57 -1.78
N LYS A 165 -4.49 2.90 -1.75
CA LYS A 165 -3.79 3.79 -2.68
C LYS A 165 -2.58 4.38 -2.01
N ASN A 166 -1.42 4.14 -2.60
CA ASN A 166 -0.15 4.61 -2.08
C ASN A 166 0.18 5.96 -2.70
N PRO A 167 0.95 6.80 -2.01
CA PRO A 167 1.38 8.08 -2.56
C PRO A 167 2.14 7.89 -3.86
N VAL A 168 2.17 8.96 -4.66
CA VAL A 168 3.01 8.99 -5.86
C VAL A 168 4.48 8.93 -5.42
N ILE A 169 5.19 7.95 -5.95
CA ILE A 169 6.60 7.72 -5.69
C ILE A 169 7.39 8.44 -6.76
N SER A 170 8.23 9.39 -6.33
CA SER A 170 9.17 10.08 -7.20
C SER A 170 10.45 9.26 -7.37
N ILE A 171 10.85 9.04 -8.61
CA ILE A 171 12.11 8.37 -8.97
C ILE A 171 13.07 9.44 -9.46
N THR A 172 14.20 9.59 -8.77
CA THR A 172 15.24 10.58 -9.08
C THR A 172 16.53 9.90 -9.48
N ASP A 173 17.34 10.61 -10.26
CA ASP A 173 18.71 10.22 -10.55
C ASP A 173 19.56 10.39 -9.27
N MET A 174 20.42 9.42 -8.95
CA MET A 174 21.24 9.48 -7.75
C MET A 174 22.42 10.46 -7.85
N GLU A 175 22.93 10.71 -9.04
CA GLU A 175 24.12 11.55 -9.23
C GLU A 175 23.75 13.04 -9.16
N ASN A 176 22.67 13.42 -9.83
CA ASN A 176 22.28 14.83 -9.96
C ASN A 176 20.97 15.19 -9.23
N GLY A 177 20.30 14.22 -8.58
CA GLY A 177 19.07 14.43 -7.84
C GLY A 177 17.86 14.79 -8.69
N LYS A 178 17.99 14.85 -10.02
CA LYS A 178 16.90 15.27 -10.92
C LYS A 178 15.80 14.22 -10.92
N LYS A 179 14.56 14.67 -10.75
CA LYS A 179 13.37 13.82 -10.95
C LYS A 179 13.31 13.30 -12.38
N ILE A 180 13.32 11.99 -12.52
CA ILE A 180 13.20 11.30 -13.81
C ILE A 180 11.74 11.06 -14.13
N CYS A 181 10.98 10.54 -13.17
CA CYS A 181 9.61 10.16 -13.37
C CYS A 181 8.88 9.88 -12.06
N ASN A 182 7.57 9.70 -12.16
CA ASN A 182 6.70 9.31 -11.06
C ASN A 182 6.12 7.92 -11.34
N MET A 183 6.00 7.11 -10.31
CA MET A 183 5.20 5.89 -10.33
C MET A 183 4.17 5.92 -9.21
N SER A 184 3.08 5.18 -9.38
CA SER A 184 2.12 4.97 -8.30
C SER A 184 1.46 3.63 -8.49
N TYR A 185 1.01 3.02 -7.40
CA TYR A 185 0.25 1.79 -7.48
C TYR A 185 -0.83 1.74 -6.38
N SER A 186 -1.90 1.02 -6.67
CA SER A 186 -2.93 0.68 -5.71
C SER A 186 -3.18 -0.82 -5.70
N LEU A 187 -3.57 -1.32 -4.53
CA LEU A 187 -3.95 -2.71 -4.30
C LEU A 187 -5.40 -2.72 -3.82
N GLY A 188 -6.29 -3.35 -4.58
CA GLY A 188 -7.69 -3.53 -4.25
C GLY A 188 -8.04 -5.00 -4.07
N PHE A 189 -8.89 -5.33 -3.10
CA PHE A 189 -9.41 -6.69 -2.89
C PHE A 189 -10.68 -6.64 -2.04
N ALA A 190 -11.38 -7.76 -1.94
CA ALA A 190 -12.47 -7.96 -1.01
C ALA A 190 -12.03 -8.88 0.14
N LEU A 191 -12.51 -8.59 1.35
CA LEU A 191 -12.47 -9.49 2.50
C LEU A 191 -13.87 -10.01 2.73
N GLU A 192 -14.01 -11.33 2.73
CA GLU A 192 -15.24 -12.03 3.10
C GLU A 192 -14.99 -12.86 4.35
N SER A 193 -15.94 -12.84 5.27
CA SER A 193 -15.90 -13.65 6.47
C SER A 193 -16.91 -14.78 6.40
N ASN A 194 -16.44 -16.01 6.58
CA ASN A 194 -17.28 -17.18 6.72
C ASN A 194 -16.86 -17.93 8.00
N MET A 195 -17.78 -18.10 8.95
CA MET A 195 -17.53 -18.80 10.22
C MET A 195 -16.24 -18.34 10.93
N ASN A 196 -16.01 -17.03 11.02
CA ASN A 196 -14.81 -16.40 11.59
C ASN A 196 -13.49 -16.61 10.81
N LYS A 197 -13.52 -17.24 9.63
CA LYS A 197 -12.39 -17.30 8.71
C LYS A 197 -12.47 -16.15 7.71
N ILE A 198 -11.35 -15.49 7.44
CA ILE A 198 -11.23 -14.45 6.42
C ILE A 198 -10.73 -15.05 5.12
N GLU A 199 -11.44 -14.74 4.03
CA GLU A 199 -11.07 -15.04 2.67
C GLU A 199 -10.82 -13.73 1.90
N TYR A 200 -9.74 -13.71 1.14
CA TYR A 200 -9.39 -12.62 0.23
C TYR A 200 -9.92 -12.95 -1.17
N LYS A 201 -10.66 -12.03 -1.79
CA LYS A 201 -11.26 -12.23 -3.12
C LYS A 201 -11.08 -11.01 -4.02
N ASN A 202 -11.28 -11.19 -5.33
CA ASN A 202 -11.36 -10.11 -6.32
C ASN A 202 -10.20 -9.12 -6.25
N GLY A 203 -9.00 -9.66 -6.02
CA GLY A 203 -7.80 -8.86 -5.90
C GLY A 203 -7.40 -8.25 -7.24
N GLN A 204 -6.87 -7.04 -7.16
CA GLN A 204 -6.55 -6.21 -8.30
C GLN A 204 -5.39 -5.29 -7.94
N ILE A 205 -4.46 -5.11 -8.88
CA ILE A 205 -3.47 -4.04 -8.80
C ILE A 205 -3.68 -3.07 -9.93
N SER A 206 -3.64 -1.79 -9.58
CA SER A 206 -3.49 -0.72 -10.56
C SER A 206 -2.07 -0.19 -10.47
N LEU A 207 -1.32 -0.24 -11.58
CA LEU A 207 0.04 0.27 -11.65
C LEU A 207 0.11 1.39 -12.68
N THR A 208 0.60 2.56 -12.25
CA THR A 208 0.99 3.66 -13.13
C THR A 208 2.50 3.70 -13.21
N LEU A 209 3.04 3.32 -14.36
CA LEU A 209 4.47 3.21 -14.59
C LEU A 209 4.89 4.03 -15.83
N PRO A 210 5.97 4.83 -15.74
CA PRO A 210 6.40 5.67 -16.84
C PRO A 210 7.24 4.88 -17.85
N LYS A 211 6.96 5.08 -19.15
CA LYS A 211 7.70 4.42 -20.25
C LYS A 211 9.20 4.70 -20.25
N ASN A 212 9.63 5.82 -19.64
CA ASN A 212 11.04 6.19 -19.52
C ASN A 212 11.87 5.12 -18.78
N LEU A 213 11.25 4.28 -17.96
CA LEU A 213 11.95 3.16 -17.31
C LEU A 213 12.46 2.10 -18.30
N LYS A 214 11.94 2.07 -19.55
CA LYS A 214 12.40 1.15 -20.60
C LYS A 214 13.84 1.39 -21.08
N LYS A 215 14.41 2.57 -20.77
CA LYS A 215 15.80 2.92 -21.10
C LYS A 215 16.81 2.27 -20.15
N TYR A 216 16.40 1.92 -18.93
CA TYR A 216 17.25 1.23 -17.96
C TYR A 216 17.25 -0.26 -18.30
N LYS A 217 18.30 -0.69 -19.00
CA LYS A 217 18.49 -2.10 -19.34
C LYS A 217 18.93 -2.86 -18.10
N VAL A 218 18.42 -4.08 -18.01
CA VAL A 218 18.73 -5.02 -16.95
C VAL A 218 19.58 -6.10 -17.59
N ASP A 219 20.85 -6.18 -17.20
CA ASP A 219 21.69 -7.31 -17.58
C ASP A 219 21.23 -8.53 -16.78
N ASP A 220 20.65 -9.48 -17.49
CA ASP A 220 20.35 -10.81 -16.98
C ASP A 220 21.44 -11.74 -17.53
N ASP A 221 22.19 -12.41 -16.65
CA ASP A 221 23.25 -13.36 -17.02
C ASP A 221 22.68 -14.58 -17.77
N THR A 222 21.34 -14.73 -17.80
CA THR A 222 20.65 -15.69 -18.65
C THR A 222 20.38 -15.06 -20.01
N GLN A 223 20.83 -15.70 -21.10
CA GLN A 223 20.75 -15.22 -22.49
C GLN A 223 19.30 -15.11 -23.06
N GLN A 224 18.30 -14.79 -22.25
CA GLN A 224 16.90 -14.77 -22.65
C GLN A 224 16.25 -13.40 -22.34
N SER A 225 16.20 -12.58 -23.39
CA SER A 225 15.55 -11.26 -23.51
C SER A 225 16.21 -10.11 -22.71
N ARG A 226 16.63 -9.05 -23.41
CA ARG A 226 17.06 -7.77 -22.82
C ARG A 226 15.87 -7.07 -22.13
N LYS A 227 15.48 -7.56 -20.96
CA LYS A 227 14.45 -6.91 -20.13
C LYS A 227 14.94 -5.55 -19.69
N ASN A 228 14.01 -4.66 -19.45
CA ASN A 228 14.28 -3.34 -18.88
C ASN A 228 13.53 -3.19 -17.57
N LEU A 229 13.86 -2.14 -16.82
CA LEU A 229 13.29 -1.90 -15.50
C LEU A 229 11.75 -1.82 -15.51
N PHE A 230 11.15 -1.30 -16.58
CA PHE A 230 9.70 -1.30 -16.76
C PHE A 230 9.14 -2.73 -16.81
N ASP A 231 9.73 -3.59 -17.63
CA ASP A 231 9.28 -4.97 -17.81
C ASP A 231 9.47 -5.80 -16.53
N ILE A 232 10.56 -5.58 -15.79
CA ILE A 232 10.81 -6.25 -14.50
C ILE A 232 9.76 -5.87 -13.46
N ILE A 233 9.46 -4.57 -13.30
CA ILE A 233 8.45 -4.12 -12.33
C ILE A 233 7.07 -4.67 -12.70
N VAL A 234 6.68 -4.58 -13.97
CA VAL A 234 5.41 -5.15 -14.44
C VAL A 234 5.33 -6.65 -14.19
N GLY A 235 6.40 -7.39 -14.51
CA GLY A 235 6.48 -8.84 -14.27
C GLY A 235 6.33 -9.20 -12.80
N PHE A 236 7.03 -8.47 -11.92
CA PHE A 236 6.95 -8.65 -10.47
C PHE A 236 5.52 -8.45 -9.94
N PHE A 237 4.88 -7.33 -10.27
CA PHE A 237 3.50 -7.07 -9.84
C PHE A 237 2.52 -8.10 -10.43
N ARG A 238 2.76 -8.60 -11.66
CA ARG A 238 1.99 -9.69 -12.26
C ARG A 238 2.04 -10.97 -11.47
N GLU A 239 3.24 -11.45 -11.22
CA GLU A 239 3.45 -12.68 -10.49
C GLU A 239 2.87 -12.59 -9.07
N MET A 240 3.07 -11.46 -8.40
CA MET A 240 2.53 -11.23 -7.05
C MET A 240 1.00 -11.30 -7.02
N VAL A 241 0.27 -10.66 -7.94
CA VAL A 241 -1.21 -10.69 -7.94
C VAL A 241 -1.73 -12.09 -8.24
N ASN A 242 -1.09 -12.79 -9.18
CA ASN A 242 -1.44 -14.16 -9.51
C ASN A 242 -1.30 -15.06 -8.29
N LYS A 243 -0.22 -14.90 -7.51
CA LYS A 243 0.02 -15.66 -6.28
C LYS A 243 -0.93 -15.27 -5.15
N LEU A 244 -1.22 -13.98 -4.99
CA LEU A 244 -2.09 -13.46 -3.94
C LEU A 244 -3.56 -13.86 -4.11
N PHE A 245 -4.06 -13.82 -5.33
CA PHE A 245 -5.50 -13.86 -5.59
C PHE A 245 -5.92 -14.94 -6.58
N GLY A 246 -4.98 -15.72 -7.12
CA GLY A 246 -5.28 -16.74 -8.12
C GLY A 246 -5.86 -16.18 -9.42
N SER A 247 -5.69 -14.88 -9.67
CA SER A 247 -6.26 -14.17 -10.84
C SER A 247 -5.23 -13.25 -11.46
N ASN A 248 -5.29 -13.07 -12.79
CA ASN A 248 -4.42 -12.15 -13.53
C ASN A 248 -5.02 -10.73 -13.61
N ASN A 249 -5.90 -10.35 -12.68
CA ASN A 249 -6.66 -9.09 -12.73
C ASN A 249 -5.76 -7.90 -12.41
N ILE A 250 -4.99 -7.44 -13.40
CA ILE A 250 -4.10 -6.28 -13.25
C ILE A 250 -4.46 -5.24 -14.29
N ASN A 251 -4.79 -4.05 -13.78
CA ASN A 251 -4.96 -2.88 -14.60
C ASN A 251 -3.62 -2.13 -14.66
N ILE A 252 -2.86 -2.36 -15.72
CA ILE A 252 -1.64 -1.58 -15.96
C ILE A 252 -2.02 -0.34 -16.76
N THR A 253 -1.88 0.82 -16.13
CA THR A 253 -2.01 2.10 -16.81
C THR A 253 -0.61 2.58 -17.19
N GLU A 254 -0.23 2.39 -18.44
CA GLU A 254 0.99 2.99 -18.95
C GLU A 254 0.77 4.50 -19.12
N LYS A 255 1.45 5.32 -18.32
CA LYS A 255 1.50 6.75 -18.61
C LYS A 255 2.76 7.06 -19.39
N LEU A 256 2.59 7.66 -20.57
CA LEU A 256 3.64 8.47 -21.16
C LEU A 256 3.88 9.63 -20.19
N ASN A 257 5.12 9.78 -19.74
CA ASN A 257 5.51 11.07 -19.19
C ASN A 257 5.37 12.06 -20.34
N THR A 258 4.26 12.80 -20.40
CA THR A 258 4.35 14.17 -20.92
C THR A 258 5.32 14.86 -19.98
N THR A 259 6.52 15.14 -20.49
CA THR A 259 7.45 16.07 -19.88
C THR A 259 6.66 17.25 -19.35
N LEU A 260 6.90 17.63 -18.10
CA LEU A 260 6.42 18.87 -17.51
C LEU A 260 7.01 20.03 -18.32
N GLN A 261 6.37 20.37 -19.44
CA GLN A 261 6.56 21.61 -20.18
C GLN A 261 5.29 22.09 -20.91
N ASP A 262 4.22 21.28 -21.06
CA ASP A 262 2.99 21.73 -21.74
C ASP A 262 1.77 21.84 -20.80
N VAL A 263 1.90 22.62 -19.73
CA VAL A 263 0.74 23.23 -19.05
C VAL A 263 0.93 24.74 -19.02
N HIS A 264 1.08 25.33 -20.21
CA HIS A 264 0.61 26.69 -20.45
C HIS A 264 -0.43 26.64 -21.56
N SER A 265 -1.65 26.26 -21.19
CA SER A 265 -2.83 26.86 -21.81
C SER A 265 -3.30 27.96 -20.87
N PRO A 266 -3.21 29.25 -21.24
CA PRO A 266 -3.97 30.28 -20.55
C PRO A 266 -5.45 30.01 -20.86
N VAL A 267 -6.20 29.68 -19.82
CA VAL A 267 -7.66 29.69 -19.88
C VAL A 267 -8.10 31.15 -19.96
N ASN A 268 -8.62 31.52 -21.13
CA ASN A 268 -9.69 32.47 -21.39
C ASN A 268 -9.82 33.68 -20.44
N ASP A 269 -9.33 34.84 -20.88
CA ASP A 269 -10.04 36.10 -20.65
C ASP A 269 -11.21 36.18 -21.64
N ILE A 270 -12.35 35.64 -21.23
CA ILE A 270 -13.66 36.00 -21.77
C ILE A 270 -14.46 36.59 -20.62
N ASN A 271 -14.43 37.91 -20.51
CA ASN A 271 -15.57 38.81 -20.27
C ASN A 271 -15.12 40.09 -19.58
N ASN A 272 -15.19 41.20 -20.31
CA ASN A 272 -15.97 42.37 -19.90
C ASN A 272 -15.91 43.43 -20.99
N ASN A 273 -16.85 43.36 -21.94
CA ASN A 273 -17.30 44.53 -22.67
C ASN A 273 -18.81 44.44 -22.85
N LEU A 274 -19.51 44.92 -21.83
CA LEU A 274 -20.86 45.44 -21.90
C LEU A 274 -21.00 46.40 -20.72
N ILE A 275 -21.01 47.71 -21.01
CA ILE A 275 -22.06 48.67 -20.64
C ILE A 275 -21.56 50.10 -20.94
N ARG A 276 -22.31 50.74 -21.86
CA ARG A 276 -22.43 52.18 -22.18
C ARG A 276 -21.35 52.85 -23.02
#